data_AF-A0A950KHA3-F1
#
_entry.id   AF-A0A950KHA3-F1
#
_cell.length_a   1.000
_cell.length_b   1.000
_cell.length_c   1.000
_cell.angle_alpha   90.00
_cell.angle_beta   90.00
_cell.angle_gamma   90.00
#
_symmetry.space_group_name_H-M   'P 1'
#
loop_
_entity.id
_entity.type
_entity.pdbx_description
1 polymer ?
#
loop_
_entity_poly.entity_id
_entity_poly.type
_entity_poly.pdbx_seq_one_letter_code
_entity_poly.pdbx_strand_id
1 'polypeptide(L)'
;MLQRPELLSPAGDWECARAAVVNGADAVYFGLTRFNARLRAQNFTEEDLPELLAFLHRHGVRGFVTFNTLIFTNELHDAETQLRLLAGAGVDAIIVQDLGLARLAQEVAPGLEVHASTQMTITSPEGLELVKQLGIRRAVLARELSLRELQRFQAAGVPVEVFVHGALCVAYSGQCLT
;
A
#
# COMPACT_ATOMS: atom_id res chain seq x y z
N MET A 1 8.24 -6.57 26.67
CA MET A 1 9.07 -6.67 25.46
C MET A 1 8.46 -5.76 24.41
N LEU A 2 9.26 -4.95 23.71
CA LEU A 2 8.76 -4.17 22.57
C LEU A 2 8.43 -5.14 21.43
N GLN A 3 7.25 -5.01 20.81
CA GLN A 3 6.94 -5.75 19.59
C GLN A 3 7.89 -5.28 18.48
N ARG A 4 8.48 -6.23 17.75
CA ARG A 4 9.28 -5.94 16.57
C ARG A 4 8.35 -5.36 15.48
N PRO A 5 8.65 -4.19 14.89
CA PRO A 5 7.89 -3.66 13.77
C PRO A 5 7.98 -4.57 12.54
N GLU A 6 6.93 -4.61 11.73
CA GLU A 6 6.95 -5.21 10.40
C GLU A 6 7.82 -4.35 9.46
N LEU A 7 8.78 -4.97 8.77
CA LEU A 7 9.60 -4.32 7.76
C LEU A 7 8.99 -4.51 6.37
N LEU A 8 8.47 -3.42 5.81
CA LEU A 8 7.98 -3.36 4.43
C LEU A 8 9.04 -2.74 3.52
N SER A 9 9.40 -3.44 2.42
CA SER A 9 10.37 -2.95 1.43
C SER A 9 9.74 -2.73 0.05
N PRO A 10 10.09 -1.67 -0.70
CA PRO A 10 9.70 -1.55 -2.11
C PRO A 10 10.41 -2.59 -2.98
N ALA A 11 9.72 -3.07 -4.01
CA ALA A 11 10.32 -3.78 -5.13
C ALA A 11 9.74 -3.29 -6.46
N GLY A 12 10.61 -2.82 -7.36
CA GLY A 12 10.23 -2.42 -8.72
C GLY A 12 10.44 -3.52 -9.77
N ASP A 13 11.16 -4.58 -9.41
CA ASP A 13 11.55 -5.69 -10.27
C ASP A 13 11.91 -6.92 -9.41
N TRP A 14 12.23 -8.03 -10.10
CA TRP A 14 12.62 -9.30 -9.50
C TRP A 14 13.92 -9.26 -8.68
N GLU A 15 14.90 -8.44 -9.07
CA GLU A 15 16.14 -8.31 -8.30
C GLU A 15 15.87 -7.64 -6.95
N CYS A 16 15.07 -6.55 -6.96
CA CYS A 16 14.63 -5.88 -5.76
C CYS A 16 13.79 -6.80 -4.86
N ALA A 17 12.85 -7.55 -5.42
CA ALA A 17 12.01 -8.47 -4.67
C ALA A 17 12.84 -9.56 -3.97
N ARG A 18 13.78 -10.18 -4.70
CA ARG A 18 14.72 -11.16 -4.12
C ARG A 18 15.59 -10.53 -3.04
N ALA A 19 16.13 -9.33 -3.28
CA ALA A 19 16.95 -8.61 -2.33
C ALA A 19 16.19 -8.31 -1.03
N ALA A 20 14.92 -7.88 -1.11
CA ALA A 20 14.09 -7.64 0.06
C ALA A 20 13.87 -8.91 0.89
N VAL A 21 13.54 -10.02 0.24
CA VAL A 21 13.33 -11.32 0.91
C VAL A 21 14.59 -11.80 1.62
N VAL A 22 15.74 -11.83 0.93
CA VAL A 22 16.98 -12.37 1.53
C VAL A 22 17.55 -11.49 2.64
N ASN A 23 17.18 -10.20 2.68
CA ASN A 23 17.56 -9.27 3.75
C ASN A 23 16.50 -9.18 4.87
N GLY A 24 15.48 -10.04 4.86
CA GLY A 24 14.56 -10.20 5.98
C GLY A 24 13.44 -9.17 6.05
N ALA A 25 12.95 -8.67 4.91
CA ALA A 25 11.68 -7.97 4.85
C ALA A 25 10.52 -8.91 5.24
N ASP A 26 9.57 -8.41 6.02
CA ASP A 26 8.35 -9.15 6.38
C ASP A 26 7.27 -9.01 5.29
N ALA A 27 7.34 -7.92 4.52
CA ALA A 27 6.47 -7.66 3.39
C ALA A 27 7.21 -6.90 2.28
N VAL A 28 6.71 -7.01 1.05
CA VAL A 28 7.15 -6.24 -0.11
C VAL A 28 5.97 -5.51 -0.72
N TYR A 29 6.13 -4.24 -1.07
CA TYR A 29 5.17 -3.54 -1.90
C TYR A 29 5.70 -3.26 -3.30
N PHE A 30 4.82 -3.33 -4.28
CA PHE A 30 5.17 -3.14 -5.69
C PHE A 30 4.02 -2.49 -6.47
N GLY A 31 4.31 -1.98 -7.67
CA GLY A 31 3.32 -1.45 -8.59
C GLY A 31 3.11 -2.39 -9.77
N LEU A 32 1.91 -2.31 -10.37
CA LEU A 32 1.63 -2.91 -11.67
C LEU A 32 1.85 -1.92 -12.81
N THR A 33 1.46 -2.26 -14.03
CA THR A 33 1.52 -1.36 -15.20
C THR A 33 0.40 -0.33 -15.24
N ARG A 34 -0.58 -0.42 -14.34
CA ARG A 34 -1.73 0.50 -14.24
C ARG A 34 -1.97 0.92 -12.78
N PHE A 35 -2.73 1.99 -12.61
CA PHE A 35 -3.29 2.48 -11.34
C PHE A 35 -2.33 2.69 -10.16
N ASN A 36 -1.04 2.87 -10.43
CA ASN A 36 -0.04 3.24 -9.43
C ASN A 36 0.61 4.57 -9.80
N ALA A 37 1.00 5.35 -8.79
CA ALA A 37 1.58 6.67 -9.01
C ALA A 37 2.97 6.65 -9.67
N ARG A 38 3.62 5.48 -9.81
CA ARG A 38 4.97 5.32 -10.35
C ARG A 38 5.00 4.52 -11.65
N LEU A 39 4.09 4.84 -12.60
CA LEU A 39 4.01 4.18 -13.90
C LEU A 39 5.30 4.17 -14.73
N ARG A 40 6.23 5.09 -14.46
CA ARG A 40 7.54 5.15 -15.15
C ARG A 40 8.60 4.22 -14.58
N ALA A 41 8.33 3.57 -13.45
CA ALA A 41 9.19 2.49 -12.95
C ALA A 41 8.99 1.22 -13.79
N GLN A 42 9.90 0.25 -13.66
CA GLN A 42 9.81 -1.00 -14.39
C GLN A 42 8.48 -1.72 -14.11
N ASN A 43 8.13 -1.85 -12.82
CA ASN A 43 6.90 -2.45 -12.31
C ASN A 43 6.72 -3.91 -12.74
N PHE A 44 5.85 -4.64 -12.06
CA PHE A 44 5.46 -5.99 -12.45
C PHE A 44 4.25 -5.93 -13.39
N THR A 45 4.06 -6.96 -14.20
CA THR A 45 2.83 -7.14 -14.97
C THR A 45 1.85 -8.04 -14.22
N GLU A 46 0.62 -8.16 -14.74
CA GLU A 46 -0.39 -9.06 -14.16
C GLU A 46 0.03 -10.53 -14.31
N GLU A 47 0.77 -10.86 -15.38
CA GLU A 47 1.30 -12.19 -15.65
C GLU A 47 2.42 -12.60 -14.67
N ASP A 48 3.15 -11.64 -14.11
CA ASP A 48 4.20 -11.91 -13.13
C ASP A 48 3.63 -12.31 -11.74
N LEU A 49 2.38 -11.92 -11.44
CA LEU A 49 1.80 -12.05 -10.10
C LEU A 49 1.82 -13.48 -9.54
N PRO A 50 1.41 -14.53 -10.27
CA PRO A 50 1.38 -15.88 -9.72
C PRO A 50 2.76 -16.35 -9.26
N GLU A 51 3.81 -16.07 -10.05
CA GLU A 51 5.18 -16.46 -9.71
C GLU A 51 5.72 -15.60 -8.56
N LEU A 52 5.51 -14.29 -8.62
CA LEU A 52 5.96 -13.35 -7.59
C LEU A 52 5.37 -13.69 -6.23
N LEU A 53 4.05 -13.87 -6.14
CA LEU A 53 3.40 -14.15 -4.86
C LEU A 53 3.73 -15.53 -4.33
N ALA A 54 3.82 -16.54 -5.20
CA ALA A 54 4.30 -17.87 -4.80
C ALA A 54 5.72 -17.80 -4.21
N PHE A 55 6.61 -17.01 -4.83
CA PHE A 55 7.96 -16.77 -4.31
C PHE A 55 7.92 -16.08 -2.93
N LEU A 56 7.17 -14.99 -2.78
CA LEU A 56 7.10 -14.24 -1.51
C LEU A 56 6.51 -15.12 -0.40
N HIS A 57 5.36 -15.75 -0.63
CA HIS A 57 4.67 -16.57 0.37
C HIS A 57 5.49 -17.80 0.79
N ARG A 58 6.24 -18.42 -0.12
CA ARG A 58 7.15 -19.54 0.20
C ARG A 58 8.24 -19.13 1.20
N HIS A 59 8.59 -17.86 1.25
CA HIS A 59 9.55 -17.31 2.20
C HIS A 59 8.89 -16.62 3.40
N GLY A 60 7.56 -16.72 3.55
CA GLY A 60 6.82 -16.09 4.64
C GLY A 60 6.72 -14.56 4.50
N VAL A 61 6.94 -14.03 3.30
CA VAL A 61 6.88 -12.59 3.00
C VAL A 61 5.55 -12.26 2.35
N ARG A 62 4.90 -11.17 2.77
CA ARG A 62 3.61 -10.71 2.19
C ARG A 62 3.82 -9.81 0.98
N GLY A 63 2.87 -9.82 0.04
CA GLY A 63 2.90 -9.01 -1.17
C GLY A 63 1.80 -7.94 -1.21
N PHE A 64 2.17 -6.67 -1.23
CA PHE A 64 1.24 -5.53 -1.28
C PHE A 64 1.31 -4.81 -2.63
N VAL A 65 0.16 -4.50 -3.21
CA VAL A 65 0.09 -3.80 -4.51
C VAL A 65 -0.31 -2.35 -4.33
N THR A 66 0.46 -1.44 -4.92
CA THR A 66 0.08 -0.03 -5.00
C THR A 66 -1.05 0.15 -6.02
N PHE A 67 -2.17 0.66 -5.54
CA PHE A 67 -3.36 1.02 -6.31
C PHE A 67 -3.79 2.44 -5.92
N ASN A 68 -2.82 3.35 -6.00
CA ASN A 68 -2.80 4.63 -5.30
C ASN A 68 -2.96 5.84 -6.24
N THR A 69 -3.65 5.67 -7.36
CA THR A 69 -4.11 6.79 -8.19
C THR A 69 -5.60 7.07 -7.94
N LEU A 70 -6.05 8.26 -8.32
CA LEU A 70 -7.49 8.54 -8.42
C LEU A 70 -8.07 7.80 -9.63
N ILE A 71 -9.31 7.33 -9.50
CA ILE A 71 -9.97 6.54 -10.54
C ILE A 71 -11.00 7.40 -11.26
N PHE A 72 -10.85 7.53 -12.58
CA PHE A 72 -11.86 8.23 -13.37
C PHE A 72 -13.08 7.34 -13.63
N THR A 73 -14.24 7.95 -13.86
CA THR A 73 -15.51 7.23 -14.05
C THR A 73 -15.43 6.18 -15.17
N ASN A 74 -14.72 6.48 -16.25
CA ASN A 74 -14.52 5.57 -17.39
C ASN A 74 -13.50 4.45 -17.10
N GLU A 75 -12.78 4.51 -15.98
CA GLU A 75 -11.80 3.50 -15.56
C GLU A 75 -12.36 2.56 -14.47
N LEU A 76 -13.56 2.83 -13.95
CA LEU A 76 -14.16 2.05 -12.84
C LEU A 76 -14.25 0.55 -13.15
N HIS A 77 -14.66 0.19 -14.36
CA HIS A 77 -14.77 -1.21 -14.77
C HIS A 77 -13.40 -1.92 -14.79
N ASP A 78 -12.39 -1.24 -15.29
CA ASP A 78 -11.03 -1.75 -15.33
C ASP A 78 -10.44 -1.87 -13.92
N ALA A 79 -10.74 -0.90 -13.04
CA ALA A 79 -10.31 -0.93 -11.66
C ALA A 79 -10.95 -2.10 -10.90
N GLU A 80 -12.25 -2.33 -11.07
CA GLU A 80 -12.94 -3.50 -10.52
C GLU A 80 -12.32 -4.81 -11.02
N THR A 81 -12.08 -4.91 -12.33
CA THR A 81 -11.48 -6.09 -12.94
C THR A 81 -10.11 -6.39 -12.34
N GLN A 82 -9.27 -5.36 -12.18
CA GLN A 82 -7.97 -5.51 -11.56
C GLN A 82 -8.09 -5.91 -10.07
N LEU A 83 -9.01 -5.32 -9.29
CA LEU A 83 -9.24 -5.72 -7.89
C LEU A 83 -9.55 -7.22 -7.76
N ARG A 84 -10.42 -7.75 -8.62
CA ARG A 84 -10.76 -9.19 -8.63
C ARG A 84 -9.56 -10.05 -9.01
N LEU A 85 -8.76 -9.60 -9.97
CA LEU A 85 -7.52 -10.27 -10.36
C LEU A 85 -6.51 -10.31 -9.21
N LEU A 86 -6.26 -9.19 -8.54
CA LEU A 86 -5.34 -9.12 -7.38
C LEU A 86 -5.78 -10.07 -6.27
N ALA A 87 -7.07 -10.08 -5.95
CA ALA A 87 -7.64 -10.99 -4.95
C ALA A 87 -7.47 -12.46 -5.36
N GLY A 88 -7.71 -12.80 -6.64
CA GLY A 88 -7.54 -14.15 -7.17
C GLY A 88 -6.09 -14.62 -7.25
N ALA A 89 -5.15 -13.69 -7.46
CA ALA A 89 -3.71 -13.99 -7.50
C ALA A 89 -3.12 -14.25 -6.11
N GLY A 90 -3.83 -13.87 -5.04
CA GLY A 90 -3.38 -14.02 -3.65
C GLY A 90 -2.64 -12.81 -3.08
N VAL A 91 -2.85 -11.61 -3.65
CA VAL A 91 -2.28 -10.37 -3.10
C VAL A 91 -2.77 -10.18 -1.66
N ASP A 92 -1.85 -9.84 -0.76
CA ASP A 92 -2.15 -9.71 0.66
C ASP A 92 -2.89 -8.40 0.98
N ALA A 93 -2.50 -7.31 0.31
CA ALA A 93 -3.10 -6.00 0.51
C ALA A 93 -2.95 -5.09 -0.71
N ILE A 94 -3.85 -4.11 -0.84
CA ILE A 94 -3.70 -2.98 -1.74
C ILE A 94 -3.49 -1.68 -0.96
N ILE A 95 -2.66 -0.79 -1.51
CA ILE A 95 -2.36 0.53 -0.95
C ILE A 95 -3.09 1.57 -1.79
N VAL A 96 -4.11 2.23 -1.23
CA VAL A 96 -5.05 3.06 -1.99
C VAL A 96 -5.03 4.53 -1.57
N GLN A 97 -5.35 5.41 -2.52
CA GLN A 97 -5.64 6.84 -2.25
C GLN A 97 -7.14 7.13 -2.35
N ASP A 98 -7.78 6.57 -3.37
CA ASP A 98 -9.16 6.89 -3.74
C ASP A 98 -10.18 6.24 -2.77
N LEU A 99 -11.09 7.06 -2.24
CA LEU A 99 -12.08 6.62 -1.27
C LEU A 99 -13.14 5.69 -1.90
N GLY A 100 -13.51 5.94 -3.15
CA GLY A 100 -14.44 5.12 -3.91
C GLY A 100 -13.83 3.76 -4.21
N LEU A 101 -12.55 3.72 -4.58
CA LEU A 101 -11.80 2.48 -4.76
C LEU A 101 -11.70 1.68 -3.46
N ALA A 102 -11.42 2.33 -2.33
CA ALA A 102 -11.37 1.67 -1.03
C ALA A 102 -12.70 0.97 -0.69
N ARG A 103 -13.84 1.60 -1.00
CA ARG A 103 -15.17 1.01 -0.85
C ARG A 103 -15.42 -0.11 -1.84
N LEU A 104 -15.13 0.11 -3.11
CA LEU A 104 -15.30 -0.86 -4.17
C LEU A 104 -14.53 -2.16 -3.86
N ALA A 105 -13.29 -2.05 -3.40
CA ALA A 105 -12.47 -3.20 -3.01
C ALA A 105 -13.14 -4.06 -1.94
N GLN A 106 -13.82 -3.47 -0.96
CA GLN A 106 -14.54 -4.23 0.06
C GLN A 106 -15.77 -4.96 -0.50
N GLU A 107 -16.42 -4.38 -1.50
CA GLU A 107 -17.59 -4.98 -2.13
C GLU A 107 -17.21 -6.14 -3.04
N VAL A 108 -16.16 -5.98 -3.84
CA VAL A 108 -15.81 -6.93 -4.92
C VAL A 108 -14.72 -7.92 -4.53
N ALA A 109 -13.92 -7.60 -3.52
CA ALA A 109 -12.78 -8.37 -3.02
C ALA A 109 -12.65 -8.28 -1.49
N PRO A 110 -13.66 -8.65 -0.70
CA PRO A 110 -13.68 -8.47 0.77
C PRO A 110 -12.54 -9.16 1.54
N GLY A 111 -11.88 -10.15 0.93
CA GLY A 111 -10.71 -10.83 1.49
C GLY A 111 -9.39 -10.06 1.32
N LEU A 112 -9.32 -9.14 0.36
CA LEU A 112 -8.14 -8.35 0.06
C LEU A 112 -8.02 -7.20 1.07
N GLU A 113 -6.91 -7.12 1.81
CA GLU A 113 -6.74 -6.03 2.76
C GLU A 113 -6.58 -4.70 2.05
N VAL A 114 -7.14 -3.64 2.63
CA VAL A 114 -6.97 -2.27 2.12
C VAL A 114 -6.14 -1.49 3.13
N HIS A 115 -5.07 -0.87 2.64
CA HIS A 115 -4.17 0.00 3.39
C HIS A 115 -4.27 1.43 2.81
N ALA A 116 -4.27 2.44 3.67
CA ALA A 116 -4.30 3.84 3.24
C ALA A 116 -2.89 4.28 2.79
N SER A 117 -2.79 4.80 1.57
CA SER A 117 -1.57 5.41 1.02
C SER A 117 -1.22 6.69 1.77
N THR A 118 0.06 7.05 1.79
CA THR A 118 0.50 8.40 2.22
C THR A 118 -0.21 9.52 1.45
N GLN A 119 -0.68 9.26 0.24
CA GLN A 119 -1.45 10.21 -0.57
C GLN A 119 -2.84 10.55 0.02
N MET A 120 -3.31 9.79 1.03
CA MET A 120 -4.51 10.14 1.79
C MET A 120 -4.26 11.24 2.83
N THR A 121 -3.01 11.70 3.00
CA THR A 121 -2.62 12.85 3.84
C THR A 121 -3.09 12.70 5.30
N ILE A 122 -2.91 11.52 5.89
CA ILE A 122 -3.25 11.28 7.30
C ILE A 122 -2.15 11.88 8.17
N THR A 123 -2.40 13.10 8.67
CA THR A 123 -1.46 13.88 9.50
C THR A 123 -1.92 14.04 10.95
N SER A 124 -3.10 13.54 11.29
CA SER A 124 -3.62 13.58 12.66
C SER A 124 -4.37 12.29 13.05
N PRO A 125 -4.47 11.97 14.35
CA PRO A 125 -5.20 10.79 14.82
C PRO A 125 -6.67 10.76 14.38
N GLU A 126 -7.31 11.92 14.25
CA GLU A 126 -8.69 12.04 13.79
C GLU A 126 -8.87 11.50 12.36
N GLY A 127 -7.83 11.59 11.52
CA GLY A 127 -7.83 10.98 10.19
C GLY A 127 -7.96 9.46 10.23
N LEU A 128 -7.54 8.80 11.33
CA LEU A 128 -7.71 7.36 11.49
C LEU A 128 -9.17 6.94 11.72
N GLU A 129 -10.04 7.86 12.14
CA GLU A 129 -11.48 7.56 12.23
C GLU A 129 -12.09 7.38 10.83
N LEU A 130 -11.66 8.17 9.85
CA LEU A 130 -12.05 7.95 8.45
C LEU A 130 -11.54 6.60 7.94
N VAL A 131 -10.29 6.25 8.24
CA VAL A 131 -9.68 4.96 7.89
C VAL A 131 -10.52 3.79 8.43
N LYS A 132 -10.92 3.83 9.71
CA LYS A 132 -11.81 2.83 10.31
C LYS A 132 -13.16 2.75 9.61
N GLN A 133 -13.80 3.89 9.36
CA GLN A 133 -15.11 3.93 8.70
C GLN A 133 -15.07 3.34 7.29
N LEU A 134 -13.95 3.51 6.60
CA LEU A 134 -13.68 2.92 5.29
C LEU A 134 -13.23 1.46 5.37
N GLY A 135 -13.20 0.84 6.55
CA GLY A 135 -12.76 -0.54 6.80
C GLY A 135 -11.31 -0.84 6.37
N ILE A 136 -10.49 0.22 6.29
CA ILE A 136 -9.06 0.11 5.98
C ILE A 136 -8.34 -0.44 7.22
N ARG A 137 -7.44 -1.40 7.02
CA ARG A 137 -6.78 -2.15 8.11
C ARG A 137 -5.45 -1.57 8.56
N ARG A 138 -4.85 -0.69 7.75
CA ARG A 138 -3.56 -0.05 8.05
C ARG A 138 -3.50 1.33 7.42
N ALA A 139 -2.86 2.28 8.09
CA ALA A 139 -2.63 3.61 7.54
C ALA A 139 -1.14 3.92 7.41
N VAL A 140 -0.69 4.18 6.19
CA VAL A 140 0.64 4.72 5.94
C VAL A 140 0.60 6.24 6.16
N LEU A 141 1.24 6.69 7.24
CA LEU A 141 1.15 8.07 7.69
C LEU A 141 1.98 9.01 6.82
N ALA A 142 1.60 10.29 6.82
CA ALA A 142 2.34 11.33 6.10
C ALA A 142 3.80 11.42 6.58
N ARG A 143 4.74 11.55 5.63
CA ARG A 143 6.19 11.49 5.91
C ARG A 143 6.75 12.74 6.59
N GLU A 144 6.01 13.82 6.52
CA GLU A 144 6.30 15.12 7.12
C GLU A 144 6.03 15.16 8.64
N LEU A 145 5.40 14.12 9.20
CA LEU A 145 5.16 14.02 10.64
C LEU A 145 6.46 13.80 11.42
N SER A 146 6.67 14.62 12.44
CA SER A 146 7.76 14.44 13.39
C SER A 146 7.51 13.26 14.33
N LEU A 147 8.58 12.74 14.94
CA LEU A 147 8.48 11.70 15.98
C LEU A 147 7.55 12.13 17.14
N ARG A 148 7.50 13.43 17.47
CA ARG A 148 6.60 13.96 18.51
C ARG A 148 5.14 13.89 18.09
N GLU A 149 4.84 14.17 16.82
CA GLU A 149 3.47 14.05 16.30
C GLU A 149 3.03 12.60 16.18
N LEU A 150 3.93 11.70 15.76
CA LEU A 150 3.69 10.26 15.67
C LEU A 150 3.29 9.64 17.01
N GLN A 151 3.78 10.17 18.14
CA GLN A 151 3.37 9.71 19.48
C GLN A 151 1.86 9.84 19.73
N ARG A 152 1.18 10.76 19.06
CA ARG A 152 -0.27 10.99 19.21
C ARG A 152 -1.11 9.86 18.59
N PHE A 153 -0.54 9.05 17.69
CA PHE A 153 -1.25 7.99 16.99
C PHE A 153 -1.35 6.68 17.78
N GLN A 154 -0.60 6.54 18.88
CA GLN A 154 -0.55 5.29 19.67
C GLN A 154 -1.92 4.87 20.23
N ALA A 155 -2.82 5.82 20.50
CA ALA A 155 -4.13 5.56 21.09
C ALA A 155 -5.22 5.16 20.08
N ALA A 156 -4.95 5.22 18.78
CA ALA A 156 -6.00 5.20 17.75
C ALA A 156 -6.49 3.80 17.35
N GLY A 157 -5.80 2.73 17.75
CA GLY A 157 -6.24 1.34 17.54
C GLY A 157 -6.22 0.83 16.09
N VAL A 158 -5.76 1.64 15.13
CA VAL A 158 -5.46 1.21 13.76
C VAL A 158 -3.96 1.02 13.62
N PRO A 159 -3.47 -0.10 13.08
CA PRO A 159 -2.07 -0.25 12.71
C PRO A 159 -1.59 0.90 11.82
N VAL A 160 -0.49 1.55 12.21
CA VAL A 160 0.12 2.62 11.43
C VAL A 160 1.46 2.17 10.86
N GLU A 161 1.77 2.68 9.68
CA GLU A 161 3.05 2.49 9.01
C GLU A 161 3.72 3.84 8.79
N VAL A 162 5.04 3.89 8.95
CA VAL A 162 5.85 5.10 8.84
C VAL A 162 7.08 4.84 7.98
N PHE A 163 7.44 5.82 7.15
CA PHE A 163 8.67 5.73 6.35
C PHE A 163 9.89 5.99 7.22
N VAL A 164 10.87 5.09 7.15
CA VAL A 164 12.17 5.24 7.81
C VAL A 164 13.29 5.63 6.84
N HIS A 165 13.12 5.33 5.55
CA HIS A 165 14.08 5.62 4.49
C HIS A 165 13.36 5.74 3.13
N GLY A 166 13.93 6.50 2.20
CA GLY A 166 13.43 6.62 0.83
C GLY A 166 13.42 8.06 0.31
N ALA A 167 12.61 8.32 -0.71
CA ALA A 167 12.52 9.64 -1.32
C ALA A 167 11.97 10.67 -0.34
N LEU A 168 12.70 11.79 -0.17
CA LEU A 168 12.21 12.95 0.55
C LEU A 168 11.26 13.74 -0.35
N CYS A 169 10.14 14.21 0.19
CA CYS A 169 9.23 15.06 -0.54
C CYS A 169 9.51 16.53 -0.25
N VAL A 170 9.48 17.36 -1.29
CA VAL A 170 9.61 18.83 -1.18
C VAL A 170 8.27 19.49 -0.82
N ALA A 171 7.16 18.80 -1.10
CA ALA A 171 5.79 19.20 -0.76
C ALA A 171 5.14 18.20 0.22
N TYR A 172 3.87 18.41 0.58
CA TYR A 172 3.08 17.40 1.32
C TYR A 172 3.03 16.08 0.55
N SER A 173 3.12 14.96 1.27
CA SER A 173 3.29 13.64 0.64
C SER A 173 2.15 13.32 -0.32
N GLY A 174 2.47 13.19 -1.61
CA GLY A 174 1.47 12.89 -2.64
C GLY A 174 0.69 14.11 -3.18
N GLN A 175 1.01 15.31 -2.72
CA GLN A 175 0.39 16.58 -3.13
C GLN A 175 1.37 17.43 -3.96
N CYS A 176 2.02 16.81 -4.94
CA CYS A 176 2.94 17.51 -5.84
C CYS A 176 2.16 18.37 -6.84
N LEU A 177 2.64 19.59 -7.09
CA LEU A 177 2.19 20.40 -8.22
C LEU A 177 2.84 19.83 -9.49
N THR A 178 2.01 19.49 -10.49
CA THR A 178 2.46 19.10 -11.84
C THR A 178 2.66 20.31 -12.72
#